data_AF-A0A813C2R2-F1
#
_entry.id   AF-A0A813C2R2-F1
#
_cell.length_a   1.000
_cell.length_b   1.000
_cell.length_c   1.000
_cell.angle_alpha   90.00
_cell.angle_beta   90.00
_cell.angle_gamma   90.00
#
_symmetry.space_group_name_H-M   'P 1'
#
loop_
_entity.id
_entity.type
_entity.pdbx_description
1 polymer ?
#
loop_
_entity_poly.entity_id
_entity_poly.type
_entity_poly.pdbx_seq_one_letter_code
_entity_poly.pdbx_strand_id
1 'polypeptide(L)'
;GELSENAKYHRLRRLCKRTRNGKLLVPEAVEKAYIAGGASRDKLMEQLEECSFKKAEFIALCTRTYTRIREKENKSGWGWFTTKQMKDELKWG
;
A
#
# COMPACT_ATOMS: atom_id res chain seq x y z
N GLY A 1 9.09 -16.02 24.19
CA GLY A 1 10.17 -15.04 24.29
C GLY A 1 9.80 -13.85 23.44
N GLU A 2 9.70 -12.68 24.05
CA GLU A 2 9.42 -11.43 23.35
C GLU A 2 10.58 -11.11 22.39
N LEU A 3 10.28 -10.73 21.15
CA LEU A 3 11.32 -10.39 20.17
C LEU A 3 11.93 -9.03 20.55
N SER A 4 13.26 -8.95 20.59
CA SER A 4 13.95 -7.68 20.76
C SER A 4 13.55 -6.70 19.64
N GLU A 5 13.55 -5.39 19.94
CA GLU A 5 13.15 -4.36 18.97
C GLU A 5 13.92 -4.48 17.66
N ASN A 6 15.24 -4.73 17.72
CA ASN A 6 16.06 -4.95 16.53
C ASN A 6 15.58 -6.14 15.69
N ALA A 7 15.15 -7.23 16.31
CA ALA A 7 14.63 -8.40 15.59
C ALA A 7 13.32 -8.06 14.86
N LYS A 8 12.43 -7.28 15.48
CA LYS A 8 11.20 -6.77 14.86
C LYS A 8 11.53 -5.92 13.63
N TYR A 9 12.46 -4.98 13.75
CA TYR A 9 12.93 -4.13 12.64
C TYR A 9 13.55 -4.92 11.49
N HIS A 10 14.42 -5.91 11.80
CA HIS A 10 15.00 -6.76 10.75
C HIS A 10 13.94 -7.58 10.02
N ARG A 11 12.91 -8.04 10.74
CA ARG A 11 11.80 -8.77 10.13
C ARG A 11 10.99 -7.87 9.21
N LEU A 12 10.61 -6.69 9.68
CA LEU A 12 9.91 -5.69 8.86
C LEU A 12 10.71 -5.32 7.61
N ARG A 13 12.01 -5.06 7.76
CA ARG A 13 12.93 -4.77 6.65
C ARG A 13 12.91 -5.86 5.57
N ARG A 14 12.91 -7.14 5.97
CA ARG A 14 12.89 -8.28 5.05
C ARG A 14 11.58 -8.43 4.29
N LEU A 15 10.49 -7.92 4.83
CA LEU A 15 9.16 -7.97 4.20
C LEU A 15 8.96 -6.78 3.25
N CYS A 16 9.42 -5.59 3.63
CA CYS A 16 9.20 -4.36 2.88
C CYS A 16 10.22 -4.09 1.77
N LYS A 17 11.46 -4.59 1.89
CA LYS A 17 12.49 -4.41 0.85
C LYS A 17 12.45 -5.52 -0.20
N ARG A 18 12.94 -5.20 -1.40
CA ARG A 18 13.19 -6.18 -2.47
C ARG A 18 14.02 -7.36 -1.96
N THR A 19 13.59 -8.55 -2.40
CA THR A 19 14.34 -9.79 -2.21
C THR A 19 15.60 -9.78 -3.07
N ARG A 20 16.52 -10.74 -2.83
CA ARG A 20 17.73 -10.91 -3.65
C ARG A 20 17.42 -11.04 -5.14
N ASN A 21 16.24 -11.56 -5.48
CA ASN A 21 15.78 -11.73 -6.86
C ASN A 21 15.14 -10.45 -7.45
N GLY A 22 15.23 -9.32 -6.75
CA GLY A 22 14.65 -8.04 -7.17
C GLY A 22 13.13 -7.94 -7.00
N LYS A 23 12.44 -9.03 -6.62
CA LYS A 23 10.98 -9.07 -6.44
C LYS A 23 10.55 -8.46 -5.09
N LEU A 24 9.43 -7.76 -5.11
CA LEU A 24 8.72 -7.28 -3.93
C LEU A 24 7.68 -8.28 -3.44
N LEU A 25 7.60 -8.45 -2.13
CA LEU A 25 6.59 -9.30 -1.48
C LEU A 25 5.31 -8.52 -1.10
N VAL A 26 5.45 -7.21 -0.97
CA VAL A 26 4.37 -6.27 -0.64
C VAL A 26 4.18 -5.28 -1.80
N PRO A 27 3.04 -4.58 -1.88
CA PRO A 27 2.86 -3.52 -2.87
C PRO A 27 3.96 -2.46 -2.81
N GLU A 28 4.30 -1.86 -3.96
CA GLU A 28 5.40 -0.88 -4.07
C GLU A 28 5.22 0.34 -3.15
N ALA A 29 3.98 0.75 -2.91
CA ALA A 29 3.70 1.84 -1.98
C ALA A 29 4.06 1.52 -0.52
N VAL A 30 4.01 0.24 -0.14
CA VAL A 30 4.46 -0.20 1.20
C VAL A 30 5.98 -0.15 1.28
N GLU A 31 6.70 -0.52 0.22
CA GLU A 31 8.15 -0.29 0.15
C GLU A 31 8.48 1.20 0.27
N LYS A 32 7.77 2.06 -0.47
CA LYS A 32 7.94 3.53 -0.40
C LYS A 32 7.65 4.07 1.00
N ALA A 33 6.57 3.63 1.65
CA ALA A 33 6.23 4.01 3.02
C ALA A 33 7.30 3.57 4.03
N TYR A 34 7.88 2.38 3.83
CA TYR A 34 8.98 1.91 4.66
C TYR A 34 10.26 2.73 4.45
N ILE A 35 10.59 3.07 3.20
CA ILE A 35 11.76 3.89 2.85
C ILE A 35 11.61 5.32 3.38
N ALA A 36 10.40 5.88 3.33
CA ALA A 36 10.09 7.21 3.87
C ALA A 36 10.41 7.30 5.38
N GLY A 37 10.31 6.18 6.11
CA GLY A 37 10.66 6.10 7.52
C GLY A 37 9.67 6.82 8.43
N GLY A 38 10.12 7.16 9.64
CA GLY A 38 9.33 7.86 10.66
C GLY A 38 7.98 7.18 10.93
N ALA A 39 6.93 7.99 11.04
CA ALA A 39 5.57 7.55 11.37
C ALA A 39 5.01 6.49 10.39
N SER A 40 5.42 6.50 9.13
CA SER A 40 4.97 5.48 8.16
C SER A 40 5.56 4.11 8.48
N ARG A 41 6.82 4.06 8.92
CA ARG A 41 7.46 2.80 9.34
C ARG A 41 6.88 2.30 10.65
N ASP A 42 6.58 3.19 11.57
CA ASP A 42 6.01 2.81 12.88
C ASP A 42 4.62 2.19 12.69
N LYS A 43 3.78 2.77 11.82
CA LYS A 43 2.50 2.16 11.41
C LYS A 43 2.67 0.78 10.77
N LEU A 44 3.71 0.59 9.96
CA LEU A 44 3.98 -0.73 9.38
C LEU A 44 4.45 -1.75 10.44
N MET A 45 5.12 -1.28 11.50
CA MET A 45 5.47 -2.12 12.64
C MET A 45 4.22 -2.53 13.42
N GLU A 46 3.34 -1.59 13.73
CA GLU A 46 2.06 -1.85 14.40
C GLU A 46 1.24 -2.88 13.60
N GLN A 47 1.11 -2.72 12.28
CA GLN A 47 0.43 -3.69 11.42
C GLN A 47 1.09 -5.07 11.44
N LEU A 48 2.42 -5.12 11.52
CA LEU A 48 3.15 -6.39 11.62
C LEU A 48 2.93 -7.06 12.99
N GLU A 49 2.81 -6.26 14.05
CA GLU A 49 2.49 -6.72 15.40
C GLU A 49 1.05 -7.24 15.50
N GLU A 50 0.07 -6.54 14.91
CA GLU A 50 -1.32 -7.00 14.78
C GLU A 50 -1.41 -8.35 14.06
N CYS A 51 -0.58 -8.55 13.03
CA CYS A 51 -0.47 -9.82 12.31
C CYS A 51 0.36 -10.88 13.06
N SER A 52 0.70 -10.66 14.34
CA SER A 52 1.54 -11.56 15.15
C SER A 52 2.86 -11.93 14.46
N PHE A 53 3.45 -11.00 13.72
CA PHE A 53 4.66 -11.19 12.91
C PHE A 53 4.57 -12.30 11.85
N LYS A 54 3.36 -12.72 11.47
CA LYS A 54 3.15 -13.73 10.42
C LYS A 54 3.23 -13.07 9.05
N LYS A 55 4.20 -13.53 8.26
CA LYS A 55 4.48 -13.03 6.90
C LYS A 55 3.25 -13.01 6.00
N ALA A 56 2.49 -14.11 5.94
CA ALA A 56 1.37 -14.26 5.03
C ALA A 56 0.23 -13.29 5.38
N GLU A 57 -0.09 -13.15 6.66
CA GLU A 57 -1.13 -12.26 7.16
C GLU A 57 -0.76 -10.80 6.90
N PHE A 58 0.49 -10.42 7.17
CA PHE A 58 0.99 -9.06 6.89
C PHE A 58 0.91 -8.72 5.39
N ILE A 59 1.37 -9.61 4.50
CA ILE A 59 1.31 -9.38 3.05
C ILE A 59 -0.15 -9.27 2.59
N ALA A 60 -1.04 -10.14 3.08
CA ALA A 60 -2.46 -10.08 2.75
C ALA A 60 -3.11 -8.77 3.23
N LEU A 61 -2.79 -8.31 4.44
CA LEU A 61 -3.27 -7.06 5.01
C LEU A 61 -2.80 -5.87 4.17
N CYS A 62 -1.49 -5.75 3.92
CA CYS A 62 -0.91 -4.70 3.10
C CYS A 62 -1.53 -4.66 1.69
N THR A 63 -1.71 -5.83 1.08
CA THR A 63 -2.32 -5.95 -0.25
C THR A 63 -3.77 -5.49 -0.23
N ARG A 64 -4.58 -5.96 0.73
CA ARG A 64 -6.00 -5.60 0.86
C ARG A 64 -6.22 -4.12 1.14
N THR A 65 -5.39 -3.52 2.00
CA THR A 65 -5.46 -2.10 2.29
C THR A 65 -5.16 -1.28 1.04
N TYR A 66 -4.14 -1.68 0.29
CA TYR A 66 -3.74 -0.95 -0.90
C TYR A 66 -4.68 -1.13 -2.09
N THR A 67 -5.23 -2.34 -2.30
CA THR A 67 -6.26 -2.55 -3.33
C THR A 67 -7.51 -1.72 -3.05
N ARG A 68 -7.95 -1.63 -1.79
CA ARG A 68 -9.08 -0.77 -1.38
C ARG A 68 -8.81 0.72 -1.63
N ILE A 69 -7.61 1.20 -1.32
CA ILE A 69 -7.22 2.60 -1.58
C ILE A 69 -7.27 2.86 -3.08
N ARG A 70 -6.62 2.00 -3.88
CA ARG A 70 -6.61 2.11 -5.34
C ARG A 70 -8.01 2.05 -5.95
N GLU A 71 -8.89 1.17 -5.45
CA GLU A 71 -10.29 1.10 -5.87
C GLU A 71 -11.06 2.38 -5.51
N LYS A 72 -10.81 2.97 -4.34
CA LYS A 72 -11.42 4.24 -3.93
C LYS A 72 -10.96 5.39 -4.82
N GLU A 73 -9.66 5.48 -5.10
CA GLU A 73 -9.07 6.47 -6.01
C GLU A 73 -9.62 6.33 -7.44
N ASN A 74 -9.73 5.11 -7.95
CA ASN A 74 -10.30 4.86 -9.27
C ASN A 74 -11.81 5.16 -9.33
N LYS A 75 -12.56 4.90 -8.26
CA LYS A 75 -13.99 5.25 -8.18
C LYS A 75 -14.22 6.76 -8.12
N SER A 76 -13.30 7.52 -7.52
CA SER A 76 -13.34 9.00 -7.58
C SER A 76 -12.96 9.58 -8.95
N GLY A 77 -12.47 8.76 -9.89
CA GLY A 77 -12.15 9.17 -11.27
C GLY A 77 -13.33 9.19 -12.25
N TRP A 78 -14.55 8.83 -11.83
CA TRP A 78 -15.74 8.77 -12.69
C TRP A 78 -16.70 9.92 -12.45
N GLY A 79 -16.25 11.15 -12.69
CA GLY A 79 -17.16 12.29 -12.69
C GLY A 79 -16.50 13.52 -13.26
N TRP A 80 -16.51 13.64 -14.59
CA TRP A 80 -16.43 14.82 -15.49
C TRP A 80 -16.06 14.21 -16.85
N PHE A 81 -16.97 13.59 -17.60
CA PHE A 81 -18.01 14.27 -18.37
C PHE A 81 -19.29 13.44 -18.37
N THR A 82 -20.43 14.09 -18.12
CA THR A 82 -21.70 13.53 -18.57
C THR A 82 -21.76 13.69 -20.08
N THR A 83 -22.27 12.68 -20.80
CA THR A 83 -22.54 12.72 -22.26
C THR A 83 -23.39 13.93 -22.69
N LYS A 84 -24.00 14.63 -21.74
CA LYS A 84 -24.72 15.89 -21.94
C LYS A 84 -23.77 17.08 -22.20
N GLN A 85 -22.63 17.17 -21.51
CA GLN A 85 -21.62 18.23 -21.74
C GLN A 85 -20.82 18.03 -23.04
N MET A 86 -20.56 16.78 -23.46
CA MET A 86 -19.94 16.50 -24.76
C MET A 86 -20.82 16.90 -25.96
N LYS A 87 -22.15 16.94 -25.80
CA LYS A 87 -23.08 17.34 -26.87
C LYS A 87 -23.19 18.86 -27.05
N ASP A 88 -22.89 19.65 -26.02
CA ASP A 88 -22.93 21.11 -26.12
C ASP A 88 -21.66 21.68 -26.78
N GLU A 89 -20.50 21.03 -26.63
CA GLU A 89 -19.27 21.41 -27.35
C GLU A 89 -19.30 21.05 -28.85
N LEU A 90 -20.09 20.04 -29.25
CA LEU A 90 -20.27 19.63 -30.65
C LEU A 90 -21.33 20.45 -31.41
N LYS A 91 -22.04 21.37 -30.74
CA LYS A 91 -23.07 22.23 -31.34
C LYS A 91 -22.60 23.65 -31.66
N TRP A 92 -21.35 23.99 -31.36
CA TRP A 92 -20.70 25.23 -31.80
C TRP A 92 -19.75 24.97 -32.98
N GLY A 93 -20.28 24.30 -34.00
CA GLY A 93 -19.75 24.25 -35.36
C GLY A 93 -20.75 24.88 -36.32
#